data_AF-A0A9E0ZTE8-F1
#
_entry.id   AF-A0A9E0ZTE8-F1
#
_cell.length_a   1.000
_cell.length_b   1.000
_cell.length_c   1.000
_cell.angle_alpha   90.00
_cell.angle_beta   90.00
_cell.angle_gamma   90.00
#
_symmetry.space_group_name_H-M   'P 1'
#
loop_
_entity.id
_entity.type
_entity.pdbx_description
1 polymer ?
#
loop_
_entity_poly.entity_id
_entity_poly.type
_entity_poly.pdbx_seq_one_letter_code
_entity_poly.pdbx_strand_id
1 'polypeptide(L)'
;MRKRNYGLDIARIAAMCGVVVLHILGRGGVLAELKPLQASYVTSWWFEILAYGSVNVFAMLSGILGADSKKKSSYRALELLSVVLLYSVVITVLFYIFSPDLIGGKKGLIFALFPILTKTYWYITDYIPLAL
;
A
#
# COMPACT_ATOMS: atom_id res chain seq x y z
N MET A 1 22.98 -23.07 -0.30
CA MET A 1 22.15 -22.15 -1.12
C MET A 1 20.76 -22.75 -1.20
N ARG A 2 19.74 -22.07 -0.63
CA ARG A 2 18.36 -22.57 -0.69
C ARG A 2 17.86 -22.44 -2.14
N LYS A 3 17.25 -23.51 -2.67
CA LYS A 3 16.74 -23.54 -4.04
C LYS A 3 15.62 -22.50 -4.17
N ARG A 4 15.78 -21.55 -5.10
CA ARG A 4 14.80 -20.51 -5.37
C ARG A 4 13.52 -21.15 -5.91
N ASN A 5 12.38 -20.86 -5.28
CA ASN A 5 11.09 -21.39 -5.69
C ASN A 5 10.41 -20.41 -6.65
N TYR A 6 10.52 -20.68 -7.95
CA TYR A 6 9.90 -19.86 -9.00
C TYR A 6 8.39 -19.71 -8.85
N GLY A 7 7.70 -20.71 -8.27
CA GLY A 7 6.26 -20.62 -8.02
C GLY A 7 5.90 -19.50 -7.04
N LEU A 8 6.72 -19.29 -6.00
CA LEU A 8 6.52 -18.19 -5.04
C LEU A 8 6.80 -16.82 -5.66
N ASP A 9 7.77 -16.75 -6.57
CA ASP A 9 8.07 -15.50 -7.29
C ASP A 9 6.94 -15.13 -8.26
N ILE A 10 6.41 -16.10 -9.01
CA ILE A 10 5.25 -15.88 -9.90
C ILE A 10 4.02 -15.47 -9.08
N ALA A 11 3.76 -16.14 -7.95
CA ALA A 11 2.67 -15.77 -7.06
C ALA A 11 2.82 -14.34 -6.53
N ARG A 12 4.05 -13.89 -6.25
CA ARG A 12 4.32 -12.51 -5.81
C ARG A 12 4.02 -11.50 -6.90
N ILE A 13 4.38 -11.79 -8.14
CA ILE A 13 4.09 -10.92 -9.30
C ILE A 13 2.57 -10.86 -9.52
N ALA A 14 1.87 -11.99 -9.48
CA ALA A 14 0.41 -12.02 -9.58
C ALA A 14 -0.26 -11.19 -8.49
N ALA A 15 0.22 -11.30 -7.24
CA ALA A 15 -0.27 -10.49 -6.13
C ALA A 15 0.00 -8.99 -6.35
N MET A 16 1.17 -8.58 -6.86
CA MET A 16 1.45 -7.18 -7.21
C MET A 16 0.44 -6.65 -8.25
N CYS A 17 0.12 -7.43 -9.28
CA CYS A 17 -0.89 -7.05 -10.27
C CYS A 17 -2.26 -6.81 -9.62
N GLY A 18 -2.69 -7.70 -8.71
CA GLY A 18 -3.95 -7.54 -7.98
C GLY A 18 -3.96 -6.28 -7.10
N VAL A 19 -2.85 -5.94 -6.45
CA VAL A 19 -2.74 -4.68 -5.68
C VAL A 19 -2.96 -3.46 -6.57
N VAL A 20 -2.38 -3.44 -7.78
CA VAL A 20 -2.57 -2.34 -8.73
C VAL A 20 -4.03 -2.26 -9.19
N VAL A 21 -4.67 -3.39 -9.48
CA VAL A 21 -6.10 -3.45 -9.85
C VAL A 21 -6.97 -2.82 -8.76
N LEU A 22 -6.78 -3.20 -7.48
CA LEU A 22 -7.53 -2.58 -6.37
C LEU A 22 -7.32 -1.07 -6.25
N HIS A 23 -6.10 -0.59 -6.50
CA HIS A 23 -5.83 0.86 -6.46
C HIS A 23 -6.53 1.59 -7.60
N ILE A 24 -6.55 1.03 -8.81
CA ILE A 24 -7.25 1.62 -9.94
C ILE A 24 -8.77 1.61 -9.69
N LEU A 25 -9.31 0.49 -9.23
CA LEU A 25 -10.74 0.32 -9.02
C LEU A 25 -11.26 1.19 -7.86
N GLY A 26 -10.58 1.16 -6.71
CA GLY A 26 -10.95 1.92 -5.53
C GLY A 26 -10.44 3.37 -5.54
N ARG A 27 -9.11 3.56 -5.47
CA ARG A 27 -8.50 4.91 -5.38
C ARG A 27 -8.59 5.69 -6.67
N GLY A 28 -8.59 5.01 -7.81
CA GLY A 28 -8.80 5.62 -9.13
C GLY A 28 -10.25 5.98 -9.43
N GLY A 29 -11.19 5.65 -8.54
CA GLY A 29 -12.59 6.08 -8.63
C GLY A 29 -13.44 5.32 -9.64
N VAL A 30 -12.92 4.28 -10.29
CA VAL A 30 -13.67 3.50 -11.30
C VAL A 30 -14.94 2.92 -10.70
N LEU A 31 -14.89 2.38 -9.48
CA LEU A 31 -16.09 1.85 -8.81
C LEU A 31 -17.10 2.94 -8.40
N ALA A 32 -16.65 4.18 -8.18
CA ALA A 32 -17.49 5.29 -7.76
C ALA A 32 -18.27 5.93 -8.94
N GLU A 33 -17.67 5.92 -10.13
CA GLU A 33 -18.27 6.53 -11.34
C GLU A 33 -19.26 5.58 -12.07
N LEU A 34 -19.13 4.27 -11.85
CA LEU A 34 -19.93 3.28 -12.57
C LEU A 34 -21.34 3.15 -11.98
N LYS A 35 -22.36 3.23 -12.84
CA LYS A 35 -23.75 3.06 -12.44
C LYS A 35 -24.08 1.58 -12.18
N PRO A 36 -24.92 1.28 -11.17
CA PRO A 36 -25.41 -0.07 -10.94
C PRO A 36 -26.07 -0.67 -12.21
N LEU A 37 -25.96 -1.98 -12.37
CA LEU A 37 -26.52 -2.78 -13.50
C LEU A 37 -25.83 -2.61 -14.87
N GLN A 38 -24.76 -1.82 -14.98
CA GLN A 38 -23.92 -1.84 -16.19
C GLN A 38 -22.99 -3.06 -16.22
N ALA A 39 -22.71 -3.58 -17.40
CA ALA A 39 -21.75 -4.69 -17.57
C ALA A 39 -20.35 -4.33 -17.04
N SER A 40 -19.93 -3.07 -17.22
CA SER A 40 -18.69 -2.50 -16.66
C SER A 40 -18.67 -2.50 -15.13
N TYR A 41 -19.80 -2.20 -14.49
CA TYR A 41 -19.94 -2.25 -13.03
C TYR A 41 -19.75 -3.69 -12.52
N VAL A 42 -20.48 -4.64 -13.11
CA VAL A 42 -20.40 -6.06 -12.70
C VAL A 42 -19.00 -6.61 -12.90
N THR A 43 -18.37 -6.36 -14.06
CA THR A 43 -17.01 -6.83 -14.34
C THR A 43 -15.96 -6.21 -13.41
N SER A 44 -16.06 -4.91 -13.12
CA SER A 44 -15.15 -4.23 -12.17
C SER A 44 -15.26 -4.83 -10.77
N TRP A 45 -16.47 -5.12 -10.30
CA TRP A 45 -16.67 -5.80 -9.01
C TRP A 45 -16.13 -7.23 -8.99
N TRP A 46 -16.21 -7.98 -10.09
CA TRP A 46 -15.54 -9.29 -10.18
C TRP A 46 -14.03 -9.16 -10.03
N PHE A 47 -13.41 -8.19 -10.70
CA PHE A 47 -11.98 -7.93 -10.56
C PHE A 47 -11.61 -7.48 -9.14
N GLU A 48 -12.42 -6.63 -8.50
CA GLU A 48 -12.25 -6.23 -7.10
C GLU A 48 -12.22 -7.45 -6.18
N ILE A 49 -13.20 -8.36 -6.30
CA ILE A 49 -13.32 -9.57 -5.48
C ILE A 49 -12.12 -10.50 -5.70
N LEU A 50 -11.71 -10.72 -6.95
CA LEU A 50 -10.54 -11.53 -7.28
C LEU A 50 -9.25 -10.94 -6.69
N ALA A 51 -9.12 -9.61 -6.73
CA ALA A 51 -7.93 -8.92 -6.29
C ALA A 51 -7.92 -8.64 -4.77
N TYR A 52 -9.05 -8.75 -4.07
CA TYR A 52 -9.24 -8.31 -2.68
C TYR A 52 -8.17 -8.85 -1.70
N GLY A 53 -7.81 -10.13 -1.84
CA GLY A 53 -6.80 -10.78 -1.00
C GLY A 53 -5.33 -10.49 -1.38
N SER A 54 -5.09 -9.78 -2.49
CA SER A 54 -3.75 -9.67 -3.09
C SER A 54 -2.75 -8.95 -2.20
N VAL A 55 -3.18 -7.93 -1.45
CA VAL A 55 -2.29 -7.19 -0.53
C VAL A 55 -1.75 -8.10 0.58
N ASN A 56 -2.60 -8.96 1.14
CA ASN A 56 -2.23 -9.90 2.21
C ASN A 56 -1.29 -10.99 1.70
N VAL A 57 -1.60 -11.56 0.54
CA VAL A 57 -0.73 -12.54 -0.13
C VAL A 57 0.62 -11.91 -0.44
N PHE A 58 0.64 -10.67 -0.93
CA PHE A 58 1.87 -9.95 -1.23
C PHE A 58 2.72 -9.67 0.02
N ALA A 59 2.10 -9.26 1.13
CA ALA A 59 2.78 -9.03 2.41
C ALA A 59 3.41 -10.33 2.92
N MET A 60 2.64 -11.42 2.93
CA MET A 60 3.12 -12.74 3.37
C MET A 60 4.28 -13.25 2.52
N LEU A 61 4.18 -13.16 1.19
CA LEU A 61 5.27 -13.55 0.27
C LEU A 61 6.51 -12.67 0.44
N SER A 62 6.34 -11.37 0.66
CA SER A 62 7.45 -10.46 0.94
C SER A 62 8.18 -10.81 2.24
N GLY A 63 7.44 -11.29 3.25
CA GLY A 63 8.02 -11.81 4.50
C GLY A 63 8.77 -13.12 4.31
N ILE A 64 8.15 -14.11 3.67
CA ILE A 64 8.74 -15.43 3.43
C ILE A 64 10.01 -15.34 2.58
N LEU A 65 9.96 -14.57 1.48
CA LEU A 65 11.11 -14.38 0.59
C LEU A 65 12.17 -13.45 1.21
N GLY A 66 11.75 -12.53 2.09
CA GLY A 66 12.64 -11.63 2.81
C GLY A 66 13.30 -12.26 4.05
N ALA A 67 12.75 -13.34 4.60
CA ALA A 67 13.22 -13.96 5.84
C ALA A 67 14.65 -14.51 5.76
N ASP A 68 15.06 -15.02 4.59
CA ASP A 68 16.43 -15.52 4.37
C ASP A 68 17.44 -14.42 4.04
N SER A 69 17.00 -13.16 3.94
CA SER A 69 17.90 -12.02 3.74
C SER A 69 18.75 -11.81 5.00
N LYS A 70 20.05 -12.05 4.91
CA LYS A 70 21.05 -11.67 5.95
C LYS A 70 21.08 -10.16 6.26
N LYS A 71 20.27 -9.35 5.58
CA LYS A 71 20.17 -7.89 5.72
C LYS A 71 18.94 -7.44 6.52
N LYS A 72 18.38 -8.28 7.38
CA LYS A 72 17.47 -7.79 8.44
C LYS A 72 18.26 -6.87 9.35
N SER A 73 17.95 -5.59 9.27
CA SER A 73 18.64 -4.56 10.03
C SER A 73 17.63 -3.51 10.42
N SER A 74 17.64 -3.17 11.71
CA SER A 74 16.90 -2.02 12.24
C SER A 74 17.17 -0.75 11.44
N TYR A 75 18.35 -0.62 10.81
CA TYR A 75 18.67 0.46 9.91
C TYR A 75 17.74 0.55 8.69
N ARG A 76 17.37 -0.58 8.07
CA ARG A 76 16.46 -0.59 6.92
C ARG A 76 15.04 -0.20 7.29
N ALA A 77 14.59 -0.63 8.48
CA ALA A 77 13.30 -0.21 9.01
C ALA A 77 13.27 1.30 9.32
N LEU A 78 14.35 1.83 9.90
CA LEU A 78 14.51 3.27 10.15
C LEU A 78 14.60 4.10 8.86
N GLU A 79 15.28 3.59 7.84
CA GLU A 79 15.35 4.21 6.51
C GLU A 79 13.95 4.29 5.87
N LEU A 80 13.18 3.21 5.90
CA LEU A 80 11.80 3.22 5.40
C LEU A 80 10.92 4.21 6.18
N LEU A 81 11.07 4.26 7.50
CA LEU A 81 10.35 5.19 8.36
C LEU A 81 10.70 6.65 8.04
N SER A 82 11.99 6.97 7.87
CA SER A 82 12.44 8.34 7.56
C SER A 82 11.95 8.80 6.19
N VAL A 83 11.99 7.91 5.20
CA VAL A 83 11.45 8.15 3.86
C VAL A 83 9.95 8.44 3.93
N VAL A 84 9.17 7.60 4.62
CA VAL A 84 7.72 7.79 4.73
C VAL A 84 7.37 9.11 5.44
N LEU A 85 8.05 9.43 6.54
CA LEU A 85 7.85 10.70 7.24
C LEU A 85 8.21 11.90 6.36
N LEU A 86 9.33 11.86 5.66
CA LEU A 86 9.77 12.94 4.78
C LEU A 86 8.76 13.17 3.65
N TYR A 87 8.34 12.11 2.95
CA TYR A 87 7.34 12.23 1.89
C TYR A 87 6.01 12.76 2.43
N SER A 88 5.57 12.28 3.59
CA SER A 88 4.32 12.73 4.20
C SER A 88 4.35 14.23 4.52
N VAL A 89 5.43 14.73 5.12
CA VAL A 89 5.60 16.16 5.42
C VAL A 89 5.67 16.99 4.14
N VAL A 90 6.50 16.59 3.16
CA VAL A 90 6.67 17.33 1.90
C VAL A 90 5.35 17.42 1.14
N ILE A 91 4.64 16.31 0.99
CA ILE A 91 3.34 16.29 0.30
C ILE A 91 2.33 17.16 1.05
N THR A 92 2.28 17.09 2.38
CA THR A 92 1.37 17.92 3.19
C THR A 92 1.65 19.40 3.01
N VAL A 93 2.92 19.82 3.02
CA VAL A 93 3.32 21.22 2.81
C VAL A 93 2.93 21.69 1.40
N LEU A 94 3.14 20.86 0.38
CA LEU A 94 2.73 21.18 -0.99
C LEU A 94 1.21 21.39 -1.08
N PHE A 95 0.42 20.46 -0.54
CA PHE A 95 -1.04 20.63 -0.51
C PHE A 95 -1.47 21.85 0.30
N TYR A 96 -0.73 22.22 1.35
CA TYR A 96 -1.05 23.39 2.17
C TYR A 96 -0.87 24.70 1.40
N ILE A 97 0.13 24.75 0.51
CA ILE A 97 0.41 25.91 -0.33
C ILE A 97 -0.55 25.97 -1.52
N PHE A 98 -0.72 24.86 -2.24
CA PHE A 98 -1.43 24.86 -3.54
C PHE A 98 -2.93 24.66 -3.43
N SER A 99 -3.42 23.92 -2.43
CA SER A 99 -4.84 23.60 -2.30
C SER A 99 -5.22 23.26 -0.85
N PRO A 100 -5.24 24.27 0.05
CA PRO A 100 -5.44 24.06 1.48
C PRO A 100 -6.80 23.42 1.83
N ASP A 101 -7.80 23.56 0.95
CA ASP A 101 -9.13 22.97 1.14
C ASP A 101 -9.14 21.43 1.17
N LEU A 102 -8.14 20.78 0.55
CA LEU A 102 -8.04 19.32 0.53
C LEU A 102 -7.45 18.70 1.81
N ILE A 103 -6.90 19.52 2.72
CA ILE A 103 -6.24 19.02 3.94
C ILE A 103 -7.25 18.55 5.01
N GLY A 104 -8.54 18.84 4.85
CA GLY A 104 -9.56 18.39 5.81
C GLY A 104 -9.38 19.00 7.20
N GLY A 105 -8.75 20.18 7.28
CA GLY A 105 -8.55 20.95 8.51
C GLY A 105 -7.51 20.37 9.47
N LYS A 106 -7.61 20.74 10.76
CA LYS A 106 -6.63 20.39 11.81
C LYS A 106 -6.45 18.89 12.01
N LYS A 107 -7.51 18.09 11.79
CA LYS A 107 -7.43 16.63 11.88
C LYS A 107 -6.59 16.06 10.75
N GLY A 108 -6.85 16.42 9.50
CA GLY A 108 -6.05 15.89 8.38
C GLY A 108 -4.57 16.28 8.46
N LEU A 109 -4.26 17.46 9.01
CA LEU A 109 -2.88 17.86 9.29
C LEU A 109 -2.16 16.90 10.26
N ILE A 110 -2.81 16.52 11.37
CA ILE A 110 -2.23 15.58 12.35
C ILE A 110 -2.01 14.21 11.71
N PHE A 111 -2.97 13.73 10.91
CA PHE A 111 -2.87 12.44 10.23
C PHE A 111 -1.76 12.43 9.17
N ALA A 112 -1.52 13.56 8.52
CA ALA A 112 -0.48 13.68 7.51
C ALA A 112 0.92 13.89 8.12
N LEU A 113 1.03 14.50 9.30
CA LEU A 113 2.31 14.63 10.02
C LEU A 113 2.72 13.37 10.78
N PHE A 114 1.75 12.58 11.27
CA PHE A 114 2.00 11.37 12.04
C PHE A 114 1.35 10.12 11.43
N PRO A 115 1.63 9.79 10.15
CA PRO A 115 0.91 8.77 9.40
C PRO A 115 1.07 7.34 9.96
N ILE A 116 2.14 7.10 10.72
CA ILE A 116 2.44 5.83 11.37
C ILE A 116 1.58 5.64 12.63
N LEU A 117 1.42 6.69 13.45
CA LEU A 117 0.61 6.66 14.67
C LEU A 117 -0.89 6.59 14.33
N THR A 118 -1.30 7.22 13.23
CA THR A 118 -2.69 7.25 12.78
C THR A 118 -3.08 6.09 11.87
N LYS A 119 -2.17 5.11 11.64
CA LYS A 119 -2.34 3.98 10.71
C LYS A 119 -2.81 4.37 9.31
N THR A 120 -2.53 5.60 8.87
CA THR A 120 -2.91 6.09 7.55
C THR A 120 -2.18 5.31 6.45
N TYR A 121 -0.94 4.92 6.71
CA TYR A 121 -0.19 3.96 5.89
C TYR A 121 -0.08 2.61 6.60
N TRP A 122 -1.23 1.95 6.77
CA TRP A 122 -1.34 0.66 7.49
C TRP A 122 -0.36 -0.42 6.98
N TYR A 123 -0.07 -0.43 5.68
CA TYR A 123 0.88 -1.40 5.12
C TYR A 123 2.30 -1.22 5.68
N ILE A 124 2.74 0.03 5.87
CA ILE A 124 4.07 0.34 6.42
C ILE A 124 4.13 -0.04 7.90
N THR A 125 3.08 0.24 8.67
CA THR A 125 3.03 -0.13 10.09
C THR A 125 3.14 -1.64 10.28
N ASP A 126 2.52 -2.43 9.39
CA ASP A 126 2.53 -3.89 9.48
C ASP A 126 3.80 -4.50 8.85
N TYR A 127 4.46 -3.79 7.93
CA TYR A 127 5.71 -4.22 7.31
C TYR A 127 6.94 -4.04 8.21
N ILE A 128 6.96 -3.04 9.10
CA ILE A 128 8.12 -2.78 9.97
C ILE A 128 8.47 -3.99 10.86
N PRO A 129 7.52 -4.65 11.56
CA PRO A 129 7.81 -5.88 12.30
C PRO A 129 8.39 -7.00 11.43
N LEU A 130 8.01 -7.05 10.14
CA LEU A 130 8.51 -8.03 9.18
C LEU A 130 9.96 -7.76 8.76
N ALA A 131 10.32 -6.48 8.69
CA ALA A 131 11.61 -5.96 8.21
C ALA A 131 12.70 -5.87 9.31
N LEU A 132 12.29 -5.89 10.58
CA LEU A 132 13.16 -6.13 11.74
C LEU A 132 13.64 -7.59 11.77
#